data_AF-A0A967H9K1-F1
#
_entry.id   AF-A0A967H9K1-F1
#
_cell.length_a   1.000
_cell.length_b   1.000
_cell.length_c   1.000
_cell.angle_alpha   90.00
_cell.angle_beta   90.00
_cell.angle_gamma   90.00
#
_symmetry.space_group_name_H-M   'P 1'
#
loop_
_entity.id
_entity.type
_entity.pdbx_description
1 polymer ?
#
loop_
_entity_poly.entity_id
_entity_poly.type
_entity_poly.pdbx_seq_one_letter_code
_entity_poly.pdbx_strand_id
1 'polypeptide(L)' 'IQPPERALYIRTMFDEITRILNHLLWLGSHALDLGAMSVFLYAFRERETLMDCYEAVSGARMHATYYRPGG' A
#
# COMPACT_ATOMS: atom_id res chain seq x y z
N ILE A 1 -10.88 23.50 6.75
CA ILE A 1 -11.07 22.70 7.98
C ILE A 1 -9.77 21.95 8.19
N GLN A 2 -9.10 22.13 9.33
CA GLN A 2 -7.85 21.43 9.62
C GLN A 2 -8.20 20.06 10.22
N PRO A 3 -7.69 18.94 9.65
CA PRO A 3 -7.94 17.62 10.22
C PRO A 3 -7.29 17.51 11.61
N PRO A 4 -7.85 16.70 12.51
CA PRO A 4 -7.26 16.48 13.84
C PRO A 4 -5.88 15.83 13.71
N GLU A 5 -4.98 16.07 14.66
CA GLU A 5 -3.59 15.56 14.63
C GLU A 5 -3.52 14.06 14.41
N ARG A 6 -4.41 13.28 15.04
CA ARG A 6 -4.51 11.82 14.83
C ARG A 6 -4.76 11.43 13.37
N ALA A 7 -5.60 12.18 12.66
CA ALA A 7 -5.87 11.90 11.24
C ALA A 7 -4.65 12.19 10.37
N LEU A 8 -3.85 13.20 10.71
CA LEU A 8 -2.58 13.48 10.01
C LEU A 8 -1.61 12.30 10.15
N TYR A 9 -1.37 11.82 11.38
CA TYR A 9 -0.46 10.69 11.62
C TYR A 9 -0.92 9.40 10.90
N ILE A 10 -2.21 9.09 10.97
CA ILE A 10 -2.77 7.90 10.30
C ILE A 10 -2.59 8.02 8.78
N ARG A 11 -2.91 9.17 8.19
CA ARG A 11 -2.74 9.41 6.75
C ARG A 11 -1.30 9.27 6.32
N THR A 12 -0.36 9.89 7.04
CA THR A 12 1.07 9.77 6.73
C THR A 12 1.53 8.31 6.81
N MET A 13 1.09 7.56 7.82
CA MET A 13 1.39 6.13 7.92
C MET A 13 0.87 5.34 6.71
N PHE A 14 -0.37 5.56 6.29
CA PHE A 14 -0.94 4.91 5.10
C PHE A 14 -0.31 5.37 3.78
N ASP A 15 0.14 6.63 3.69
CA ASP A 15 0.87 7.15 2.54
C ASP A 15 2.24 6.45 2.39
N GLU A 16 2.94 6.20 3.50
CA GLU A 16 4.19 5.43 3.51
C GLU A 16 3.97 3.96 3.11
N ILE A 17 2.91 3.33 3.62
CA ILE A 17 2.54 1.95 3.23
C ILE A 17 2.22 1.89 1.72
N THR A 18 1.41 2.83 1.20
CA THR A 18 1.09 2.92 -0.24
C THR A 18 2.37 3.07 -1.08
N ARG A 19 3.33 3.87 -0.60
CA ARG A 19 4.61 4.06 -1.29
C ARG A 19 5.43 2.77 -1.36
N ILE A 20 5.56 2.04 -0.26
CA ILE A 20 6.26 0.73 -0.24
C ILE A 20 5.58 -0.24 -1.21
N LEU A 21 4.25 -0.30 -1.17
CA LEU A 21 3.42 -1.16 -2.01
C LEU A 21 3.60 -0.85 -3.51
N ASN A 22 3.77 0.42 -3.87
CA ASN A 22 4.07 0.85 -5.23
C ASN A 22 5.51 0.51 -5.66
N HIS A 23 6.49 0.70 -4.76
CA HIS A 23 7.88 0.31 -5.04
C HIS A 23 8.06 -1.20 -5.20
N LEU A 24 7.35 -2.01 -4.41
CA LEU A 24 7.33 -3.47 -4.57
C LEU A 24 6.74 -3.88 -5.93
N LEU A 25 5.68 -3.20 -6.38
CA LEU A 25 5.11 -3.45 -7.70
C LEU A 25 6.11 -3.11 -8.82
N TRP A 26 6.75 -1.95 -8.73
CA TRP A 26 7.76 -1.52 -9.70
C TRP A 26 8.95 -2.47 -9.75
N LEU A 27 9.49 -2.89 -8.60
CA LEU A 27 10.60 -3.83 -8.52
C LEU A 27 10.20 -5.22 -9.04
N GLY A 28 9.00 -5.68 -8.70
CA GLY A 28 8.46 -6.95 -9.18
C GLY A 28 8.28 -6.96 -10.70
N SER A 29 7.65 -5.93 -11.28
CA SER A 29 7.43 -5.84 -12.73
C SER A 29 8.75 -5.70 -13.48
N HIS A 30 9.67 -4.87 -12.99
CA HIS A 30 10.97 -4.70 -13.64
C HIS A 30 11.80 -5.99 -13.61
N ALA A 31 11.78 -6.72 -12.49
CA ALA A 31 12.42 -8.03 -12.41
C ALA A 31 11.77 -9.05 -13.35
N LEU A 32 10.45 -9.01 -13.52
CA LEU A 32 9.72 -9.87 -14.46
C LEU A 32 10.11 -9.58 -15.91
N ASP A 33 10.24 -8.31 -16.29
CA ASP A 33 10.67 -7.91 -17.64
C ASP A 33 12.10 -8.38 -17.95
N LEU A 34 12.95 -8.50 -16.93
CA LEU A 34 14.30 -9.08 -17.02
C LEU A 34 14.33 -10.61 -16.96
N GLY A 35 13.18 -11.27 -16.77
CA GLY A 35 13.04 -12.73 -16.69
C GLY A 35 13.23 -13.34 -15.28
N ALA A 36 13.39 -12.53 -14.24
CA ALA A 36 13.57 -12.99 -12.86
C ALA A 36 12.23 -13.22 -12.14
N MET A 37 11.60 -14.36 -12.40
CA MET A 37 10.28 -14.72 -11.83
C MET A 37 10.26 -14.88 -10.31
N SER A 38 11.36 -15.28 -9.69
CA SER A 38 11.43 -15.49 -8.23
C SER A 38 11.22 -14.20 -7.45
N VAL A 39 11.84 -13.10 -7.89
CA VAL A 39 11.74 -11.78 -7.26
C VAL A 39 10.32 -11.24 -7.31
N PHE A 40 9.62 -11.46 -8.44
CA PHE A 40 8.22 -11.12 -8.59
C PHE A 40 7.34 -11.82 -7.54
N LEU A 41 7.54 -13.13 -7.33
CA LEU A 41 6.76 -13.89 -6.35
C LEU A 41 7.03 -13.44 -4.90
N TYR A 42 8.27 -13.12 -4.56
CA TYR A 42 8.58 -12.56 -3.24
C TYR A 42 7.96 -11.17 -3.05
N ALA A 43 8.05 -10.29 -4.04
CA ALA A 43 7.46 -8.95 -3.98
C ALA A 43 5.94 -9.01 -3.80
N PHE A 44 5.25 -9.94 -4.48
CA PHE A 44 3.80 -10.12 -4.32
C PHE A 44 3.40 -10.72 -2.98
N ARG A 45 4.23 -11.60 -2.38
CA ARG A 45 3.99 -12.10 -1.03
C ARG A 45 4.00 -10.99 0.01
N GLU A 46 5.01 -10.12 -0.01
CA GLU A 46 5.08 -8.97 0.90
C GLU A 46 3.94 -7.99 0.65
N ARG A 47 3.56 -7.82 -0.63
CA ARG A 47 2.43 -6.98 -1.02
C ARG A 47 1.10 -7.48 -0.45
N GLU A 48 0.92 -8.79 -0.33
CA GLU A 48 -0.27 -9.40 0.25
C GLU A 48 -0.42 -9.04 1.73
N THR A 49 0.66 -9.14 2.51
CA THR A 49 0.65 -8.76 3.94
C THR A 49 0.30 -7.27 4.14
N LEU A 50 0.76 -6.40 3.25
CA LEU A 50 0.39 -4.98 3.28
C LEU A 50 -1.07 -4.76 2.86
N MET A 51 -1.59 -5.53 1.91
CA MET A 51 -3.00 -5.47 1.50
C MET A 51 -3.95 -5.95 2.60
N ASP A 52 -3.55 -6.95 3.40
CA ASP A 52 -4.34 -7.39 4.56
C ASP A 52 -4.45 -6.27 5.61
N CYS A 53 -3.42 -5.42 5.74
CA CYS A 53 -3.50 -4.23 6.59
C CYS A 53 -4.50 -3.19 6.05
N TYR A 54 -4.63 -3.04 4.72
CA TYR A 54 -5.67 -2.20 4.11
C TYR A 54 -7.07 -2.75 4.33
N GLU A 55 -7.22 -4.07 4.21
CA GLU A 55 -8.49 -4.75 4.44
C GLU A 55 -8.94 -4.61 5.89
N ALA A 56 -8.03 -4.77 6.85
CA ALA A 56 -8.33 -4.61 8.27
C ALA A 56 -8.86 -3.21 8.63
N VAL A 57 -8.45 -2.17 7.90
CA VAL A 57 -8.81 -0.78 8.22
C VAL A 57 -9.95 -0.22 7.37
N SER A 58 -10.12 -0.70 6.13
CA SER A 58 -11.11 -0.16 5.20
C SER A 58 -12.17 -1.17 4.72
N GLY A 59 -11.97 -2.46 4.99
CA GLY A 59 -12.80 -3.56 4.45
C GLY A 59 -12.63 -3.80 2.95
N ALA A 60 -11.76 -3.03 2.27
CA ALA A 60 -11.47 -3.18 0.85
C ALA A 60 -9.96 -3.26 0.61
N ARG A 61 -9.55 -4.10 -0.34
CA ARG A 61 -8.12 -4.41 -0.55
C ARG A 61 -7.38 -3.35 -1.36
N MET A 62 -7.97 -2.83 -2.44
CA MET A 62 -7.31 -1.84 -3.32
C MET A 62 -7.95 -0.46 -3.33
N HIS A 63 -9.28 -0.37 -3.34
CA HIS A 63 -9.99 0.90 -3.41
C HIS A 63 -10.64 1.22 -2.07
N ALA A 64 -9.78 1.54 -1.09
CA ALA A 64 -10.18 1.75 0.31
C ALA A 64 -11.10 2.98 0.52
N THR A 65 -11.10 3.97 -0.38
CA THR A 65 -11.80 5.27 -0.19
C THR A 65 -11.61 5.85 1.22
N TYR A 66 -10.42 5.61 1.80
CA TYR A 66 -10.14 5.85 3.20
C TYR A 66 -9.95 7.34 3.50
N TYR A 67 -9.39 8.07 2.54
CA TYR A 67 -9.23 9.52 2.62
C TYR A 67 -10.55 10.22 2.32
N ARG A 68 -11.11 10.90 3.33
CA ARG A 68 -12.30 11.74 3.18
C ARG A 68 -12.00 13.21 3.51
N PRO A 69 -12.67 14.19 2.89
CA PRO A 69 -12.50 15.59 3.25
C PRO A 69 -12.90 15.83 4.71
N GLY A 70 -11.98 16.33 5.53
CA GLY A 70 -12.19 16.63 6.96
C GLY A 70 -11.50 15.68 7.95
N GLY A 71 -11.08 14.49 7.50
CA GLY A 71 -10.47 13.47 8.36
C GLY A 71 -10.70 12.08 7.79
#